data_AF-A0A090QK28-F1
#
_entry.id   AF-A0A090QK28-F1
#
_cell.length_a   1.000
_cell.length_b   1.000
_cell.length_c   1.000
_cell.angle_alpha   90.00
_cell.angle_beta   90.00
_cell.angle_gamma   90.00
#
_symmetry.space_group_name_H-M   'P 1'
#
loop_
_entity.id
_entity.type
_entity.pdbx_description
1 polymer ?
#
loop_
_entity_poly.entity_id
_entity_poly.type
_entity_poly.pdbx_seq_one_letter_code
_entity_poly.pdbx_strand_id
1 'polypeptide(L)'
;MSQKKTLLTLTRYAMVLAIGTVLVRLLTLGVYPLMDTTEARYGEMARIMYETGNWITPMFDYNVPFWGKPPLFTWLSAAGFEWLGVSEFAARMPHWVVGIMILVLTWILAAKVRGRDEAWLATGILATTTAFIVIAGAVMTDTALTLGVTLSMVGFWLSWEKQSRFWGYLFFVGLAIGMLAKGPLTMVLVGISLTLWLAQDQRWKRIPTCLPWVKGTLLFLAISLLVCTGRVAKSGLSELFHYWRAH
;
A
#
# COMPACT_ATOMS: atom_id res chain seq x y z
N MET A 1 24.88 -14.35 -29.43
CA MET A 1 25.79 -14.14 -28.27
C MET A 1 25.83 -12.69 -27.78
N SER A 2 25.79 -11.69 -28.68
CA SER A 2 25.79 -10.25 -28.32
C SER A 2 24.55 -9.82 -27.51
N GLN A 3 23.33 -10.14 -27.96
CA GLN A 3 22.07 -9.77 -27.29
C GLN A 3 21.94 -10.25 -25.83
N LYS A 4 22.37 -11.49 -25.52
CA LYS A 4 22.36 -12.01 -24.15
C LYS A 4 23.34 -11.28 -23.23
N LYS A 5 24.50 -10.87 -23.74
CA LYS A 5 25.48 -10.07 -22.96
C LYS A 5 24.94 -8.67 -22.67
N THR A 6 24.27 -8.06 -23.64
CA THR A 6 23.60 -6.76 -23.46
C THR A 6 22.51 -6.85 -22.41
N LEU A 7 21.62 -7.84 -22.49
CA LEU A 7 20.54 -8.03 -21.52
C LEU A 7 21.08 -8.21 -20.09
N LEU A 8 22.07 -9.10 -19.91
CA LEU A 8 22.70 -9.32 -18.61
C LEU A 8 23.31 -8.03 -18.04
N THR A 9 23.90 -7.20 -18.88
CA THR A 9 24.51 -5.93 -18.48
C THR A 9 23.43 -4.93 -18.04
N LEU A 10 22.33 -4.82 -18.79
CA LEU A 10 21.19 -3.98 -18.43
C LEU A 10 20.52 -4.42 -17.13
N THR A 11 20.34 -5.73 -16.93
CA THR A 11 19.81 -6.30 -15.69
C THR A 11 20.66 -5.91 -14.49
N ARG A 12 21.99 -5.98 -14.61
CA ARG A 12 22.91 -5.56 -13.53
C ARG A 12 22.76 -4.07 -13.22
N TYR A 13 22.70 -3.21 -14.23
CA TYR A 13 22.48 -1.79 -14.01
C TYR A 13 21.13 -1.52 -13.35
N ALA A 14 20.05 -2.17 -13.78
CA ALA A 14 18.74 -2.00 -13.18
C ALA A 14 18.69 -2.49 -11.73
N MET A 15 19.39 -3.58 -11.40
CA MET A 15 19.56 -4.03 -10.01
C MET A 15 20.29 -2.99 -9.16
N VAL A 16 21.42 -2.48 -9.65
CA VAL A 16 22.22 -1.47 -8.94
C VAL A 16 21.41 -0.19 -8.74
N LEU A 17 20.65 0.24 -9.76
CA LEU A 17 19.78 1.40 -9.68
C LEU A 17 18.65 1.17 -8.66
N ALA A 18 17.94 0.05 -8.72
CA ALA A 18 16.86 -0.25 -7.79
C ALA A 18 17.36 -0.26 -6.33
N ILE A 19 18.44 -1.00 -6.08
CA ILE A 19 19.03 -1.11 -4.73
C ILE A 19 19.59 0.24 -4.29
N GLY A 20 20.32 0.93 -5.17
CA GLY A 20 20.90 2.25 -4.90
C GLY A 20 19.85 3.27 -4.53
N THR A 21 18.74 3.35 -5.27
CA THR A 21 17.64 4.27 -4.97
C THR A 21 16.97 3.96 -3.64
N VAL A 22 16.74 2.67 -3.34
CA VAL A 22 16.17 2.24 -2.04
C VAL A 22 17.09 2.66 -0.89
N LEU A 23 18.40 2.45 -1.02
CA LEU A 23 19.39 2.82 -0.01
C LEU A 23 19.54 4.33 0.15
N VAL A 24 19.66 5.08 -0.95
CA VAL A 24 19.70 6.54 -0.92
C VAL A 24 18.45 7.08 -0.25
N ARG A 25 17.27 6.51 -0.55
CA ARG A 25 16.04 6.95 0.08
C ARG A 25 16.05 6.69 1.59
N LEU A 26 16.47 5.50 2.02
CA LEU A 26 16.61 5.15 3.44
C LEU A 26 17.50 6.14 4.20
N LEU A 27 18.68 6.44 3.64
CA LEU A 27 19.66 7.33 4.24
C LEU A 27 19.19 8.79 4.28
N THR A 28 18.28 9.18 3.38
CA THR A 28 17.75 10.55 3.31
C THR A 28 16.48 10.76 4.11
N LEU A 29 15.84 9.71 4.65
CA LEU A 29 14.55 9.83 5.37
C LEU A 29 14.62 10.79 6.56
N GLY A 30 15.73 10.82 7.30
CA GLY A 30 15.90 11.66 8.50
C GLY A 30 16.70 12.95 8.27
N VAL A 31 17.15 13.23 7.05
CA VAL A 31 18.10 14.33 6.79
C VAL A 31 17.40 15.69 6.72
N TYR A 32 16.10 15.70 6.45
CA TYR A 32 15.33 16.92 6.26
C TYR A 32 14.01 16.86 7.05
N PRO A 33 13.50 18.01 7.54
CA PRO A 33 12.27 18.06 8.32
C PRO A 33 11.05 17.65 7.47
N LEU A 34 9.88 17.50 8.11
CA LEU A 34 8.62 17.33 7.39
C LEU A 34 8.32 18.63 6.62
N MET A 35 8.61 18.63 5.31
CA MET A 35 8.63 19.87 4.50
C MET A 35 7.23 20.26 4.00
N ASP A 36 6.39 19.27 3.72
CA ASP A 36 5.02 19.53 3.28
C ASP A 36 4.12 19.72 4.51
N THR A 37 3.28 20.75 4.47
CA THR A 37 2.21 20.99 5.44
C THR A 37 1.35 19.75 5.69
N THR A 38 1.14 18.92 4.67
CA THR A 38 0.38 17.67 4.79
C THR A 38 1.17 16.62 5.57
N GLU A 39 2.47 16.49 5.28
CA GLU A 39 3.37 15.54 5.92
C GLU A 39 3.55 15.87 7.41
N ALA A 40 3.73 17.15 7.73
CA ALA A 40 3.83 17.64 9.10
C ALA A 40 2.55 17.37 9.90
N ARG A 41 1.37 17.64 9.31
CA ARG A 41 0.07 17.34 9.95
C ARG A 41 -0.07 15.84 10.23
N TYR A 42 0.23 14.98 9.26
CA TYR A 42 0.09 13.53 9.46
C TYR A 42 1.12 12.95 10.42
N GLY A 43 2.33 13.51 10.45
CA GLY A 43 3.32 13.20 11.47
C GLY A 43 2.84 13.54 12.88
N GLU A 44 2.25 14.74 13.05
CA GLU A 44 1.74 15.17 14.35
C GLU A 44 0.56 14.33 14.83
N MET A 45 -0.38 14.00 13.94
CA MET A 45 -1.48 13.09 14.26
C MET A 45 -0.98 11.71 14.72
N ALA A 46 0.09 11.21 14.10
CA ALA A 46 0.73 9.95 14.50
C ALA A 46 1.44 10.08 15.85
N ARG A 47 2.04 11.25 16.16
CA ARG A 47 2.68 11.53 17.45
C ARG A 47 1.65 11.54 18.57
N ILE A 48 0.53 12.24 18.38
CA ILE A 48 -0.57 12.28 19.35
C ILE A 48 -1.15 10.87 19.56
N MET A 49 -1.31 10.09 18.49
CA MET A 49 -1.78 8.70 18.59
C MET A 49 -0.82 7.83 19.42
N TYR A 50 0.48 7.96 19.20
CA TYR A 50 1.51 7.28 19.97
C TYR A 50 1.48 7.69 21.45
N GLU A 51 1.46 9.00 21.74
CA GLU A 51 1.49 9.53 23.12
C GLU A 51 0.24 9.20 23.94
N THR A 52 -0.93 9.30 23.32
CA THR A 52 -2.21 9.04 23.99
C THR A 52 -2.54 7.55 24.09
N GLY A 53 -1.85 6.70 23.33
CA GLY A 53 -2.19 5.29 23.16
C GLY A 53 -3.55 5.07 22.48
N ASN A 54 -4.17 6.10 21.91
CA ASN A 54 -5.45 5.99 21.24
C ASN A 54 -5.29 5.61 19.76
N TRP A 55 -5.01 4.33 19.51
CA TRP A 55 -4.87 3.77 18.16
C TRP A 55 -6.18 3.72 17.35
N ILE A 56 -7.31 4.15 17.92
CA ILE A 56 -8.62 3.99 17.28
C ILE A 56 -9.04 5.27 16.54
N THR A 57 -8.83 6.42 17.19
CA THR A 57 -9.28 7.72 16.72
C THR A 57 -8.08 8.62 16.44
N PRO A 58 -7.71 8.84 15.17
CA PRO A 58 -6.75 9.87 14.80
C PRO A 58 -7.23 11.24 15.28
N MET A 59 -6.32 12.08 15.76
CA MET A 59 -6.63 13.41 16.28
C MET A 59 -5.75 14.45 15.60
N PHE A 60 -6.33 15.59 15.23
CA PHE A 60 -5.55 16.74 14.72
C PHE A 60 -4.80 17.46 15.82
N ASP A 61 -5.43 17.56 16.98
CA ASP A 61 -4.92 18.16 18.20
C ASP A 61 -5.53 17.36 19.36
N TYR A 62 -5.00 17.51 20.58
CA TYR A 62 -5.49 16.80 21.74
C TYR A 62 -7.00 17.02 21.92
N ASN A 63 -7.77 15.92 21.94
CA ASN A 63 -9.24 15.89 22.01
C ASN A 63 -9.99 16.44 20.78
N VAL A 64 -9.30 16.70 19.66
CA VAL A 64 -9.92 17.11 18.40
C VAL A 64 -9.81 15.98 17.37
N PRO A 65 -10.85 15.13 17.21
CA PRO A 65 -10.78 13.95 16.36
C PRO A 65 -10.76 14.33 14.87
N PHE A 66 -10.02 13.55 14.08
CA PHE A 66 -9.99 13.63 12.63
C PHE A 66 -10.72 12.45 11.99
N TRP A 67 -11.89 12.74 11.44
CA TRP A 67 -12.75 11.76 10.77
C TRP A 67 -12.57 11.71 9.26
N GLY A 68 -11.68 12.53 8.70
CA GLY A 68 -11.58 12.73 7.27
C GLY A 68 -10.89 11.60 6.49
N LYS A 69 -10.16 10.68 7.14
CA LYS A 69 -9.52 9.54 6.48
C LYS A 69 -9.42 8.31 7.41
N PRO A 70 -9.40 7.09 6.86
CA PRO A 70 -9.11 5.90 7.64
C PRO A 70 -7.66 5.88 8.17
N PRO A 71 -7.37 5.13 9.25
CA PRO A 71 -6.24 5.39 10.14
C PRO A 71 -4.93 4.72 9.71
N LEU A 72 -4.88 4.02 8.58
CA LEU A 72 -3.73 3.19 8.21
C LEU A 72 -2.43 4.00 8.12
N PHE A 73 -2.48 5.21 7.57
CA PHE A 73 -1.29 6.05 7.46
C PHE A 73 -0.78 6.54 8.82
N THR A 74 -1.68 6.88 9.75
CA THR A 74 -1.32 7.25 11.12
C THR A 74 -0.77 6.05 11.88
N TRP A 75 -1.31 4.85 11.67
CA TRP A 75 -0.81 3.62 12.28
C TRP A 75 0.61 3.28 11.84
N LEU A 76 0.90 3.42 10.55
CA LEU A 76 2.24 3.17 10.03
C LEU A 76 3.25 4.07 10.74
N SER A 77 3.03 5.39 10.78
CA SER A 77 3.97 6.31 11.43
C SER A 77 4.00 6.15 12.96
N ALA A 78 2.86 5.91 13.62
CA ALA A 78 2.81 5.68 15.07
C ALA A 78 3.57 4.40 15.47
N ALA A 79 3.48 3.33 14.67
CA ALA A 79 4.27 2.11 14.87
C ALA A 79 5.77 2.38 14.68
N GLY A 80 6.13 3.28 13.76
CA GLY A 80 7.49 3.78 13.61
C GLY A 80 8.00 4.46 14.88
N PHE A 81 7.19 5.33 15.48
CA PHE A 81 7.52 5.99 16.76
C PHE A 81 7.65 5.00 17.92
N GLU A 82 6.82 3.96 17.95
CA GLU A 82 6.89 2.91 18.97
C GLU A 82 8.22 2.14 18.93
N TRP A 83 8.73 1.85 17.72
CA TRP A 83 9.96 1.04 17.57
C TRP A 83 11.25 1.85 17.59
N LEU A 84 11.22 3.10 17.09
CA LEU A 84 12.42 3.90 16.82
C LEU A 84 12.47 5.21 17.62
N GLY A 85 11.43 5.51 18.39
CA GLY A 85 11.26 6.80 19.07
C GLY A 85 10.75 7.90 18.15
N VAL A 86 10.35 9.03 18.73
CA VAL A 86 9.78 10.16 17.98
C VAL A 86 10.89 10.87 17.20
N SER A 87 10.87 10.71 15.88
CA SER A 87 11.77 11.39 14.93
C SER A 87 11.19 11.36 13.51
N GLU A 88 11.65 12.23 12.62
CA GLU A 88 11.25 12.27 11.21
C GLU A 88 11.58 10.95 10.51
N PHE A 89 12.73 10.36 10.84
CA PHE A 89 13.12 9.04 10.36
C PHE A 89 12.10 7.97 10.75
N ALA A 90 11.72 7.92 12.03
CA ALA A 90 10.76 6.95 12.55
C ALA A 90 9.38 7.12 11.91
N ALA A 91 8.93 8.36 11.67
CA ALA A 91 7.65 8.61 11.02
C ALA A 91 7.61 8.07 9.57
N ARG A 92 8.74 8.15 8.85
CA ARG A 92 8.88 7.84 7.42
C ARG A 92 9.29 6.40 7.12
N MET A 93 10.05 5.76 8.01
CA MET A 93 10.60 4.41 7.82
C MET A 93 9.52 3.36 7.46
N PRO A 94 8.36 3.30 8.15
CA PRO A 94 7.29 2.36 7.80
C PRO A 94 6.73 2.58 6.38
N HIS A 95 6.61 3.83 5.94
CA HIS A 95 6.18 4.17 4.58
C HIS A 95 7.23 3.80 3.52
N TRP A 96 8.51 3.87 3.87
CA TRP A 96 9.60 3.38 3.01
C TRP A 96 9.54 1.86 2.85
N VAL A 97 9.26 1.11 3.92
CA VAL A 97 9.04 -0.35 3.86
C VAL A 97 7.87 -0.70 2.93
N VAL A 98 6.77 0.04 3.01
CA VAL A 98 5.63 -0.09 2.08
C VAL A 98 6.08 0.11 0.62
N GLY A 99 6.95 1.10 0.36
CA GLY A 99 7.57 1.29 -0.95
C GLY A 99 8.34 0.06 -1.44
N ILE A 100 9.16 -0.56 -0.57
CA ILE A 100 9.88 -1.80 -0.91
C ILE A 100 8.91 -2.93 -1.24
N MET A 101 7.82 -3.08 -0.48
CA MET A 101 6.81 -4.09 -0.76
C MET A 101 6.21 -3.92 -2.16
N ILE A 102 5.96 -2.69 -2.61
CA ILE A 102 5.50 -2.40 -3.97
C ILE A 102 6.54 -2.85 -5.01
N LEU A 103 7.83 -2.52 -4.80
CA LEU A 103 8.91 -2.94 -5.70
C LEU A 103 9.03 -4.47 -5.78
N VAL A 104 8.92 -5.16 -4.65
CA VAL A 104 8.95 -6.62 -4.55
C VAL A 104 7.76 -7.24 -5.27
N LEU A 105 6.55 -6.71 -5.10
CA LEU A 105 5.36 -7.20 -5.80
C LEU A 105 5.46 -7.02 -7.33
N THR A 106 5.95 -5.86 -7.78
CA THR A 106 6.23 -5.62 -9.20
C THR A 106 7.27 -6.62 -9.73
N TRP A 107 8.34 -6.86 -8.97
CA TRP A 107 9.37 -7.84 -9.34
C TRP A 107 8.79 -9.26 -9.43
N ILE A 108 8.00 -9.70 -8.44
CA ILE A 108 7.37 -11.03 -8.41
C ILE A 108 6.48 -11.24 -9.63
N LEU A 109 5.65 -10.24 -9.95
CA LEU A 109 4.75 -10.32 -11.10
C LEU A 109 5.57 -10.44 -12.40
N ALA A 110 6.51 -9.53 -12.62
CA ALA A 110 7.32 -9.52 -13.83
C ALA A 110 8.16 -10.80 -13.97
N ALA A 111 8.72 -11.31 -12.86
CA ALA A 111 9.50 -12.54 -12.85
C ALA A 111 8.67 -13.76 -13.25
N LYS A 112 7.39 -13.80 -12.85
CA LYS A 112 6.47 -14.89 -13.19
C LYS A 112 5.90 -14.79 -14.60
N VAL A 113 5.85 -13.59 -15.18
CA VAL A 113 5.26 -13.36 -16.51
C VAL A 113 6.30 -13.36 -17.62
N ARG A 114 7.47 -12.75 -17.40
CA ARG A 114 8.49 -12.53 -18.43
C ARG A 114 9.85 -13.15 -18.11
N GLY A 115 10.19 -13.28 -16.83
CA GLY A 115 11.48 -13.82 -16.41
C GLY A 115 12.21 -12.88 -15.45
N ARG A 116 13.28 -13.39 -14.81
CA ARG A 116 14.02 -12.65 -13.77
C ARG A 116 14.74 -11.41 -14.31
N ASP A 117 15.23 -11.47 -15.54
CA ASP A 117 16.01 -10.37 -16.12
C ASP A 117 15.10 -9.16 -16.37
N GLU A 118 13.93 -9.39 -16.96
CA GLU A 118 12.89 -8.40 -17.20
C GLU A 118 12.28 -7.87 -15.90
N ALA A 119 12.21 -8.70 -14.86
CA ALA A 119 11.74 -8.28 -13.55
C ALA A 119 12.62 -7.20 -12.94
N TRP A 120 13.94 -7.38 -13.00
CA TRP A 120 14.86 -6.36 -12.53
C TRP A 120 14.80 -5.07 -13.35
N LEU A 121 14.61 -5.18 -14.67
CA LEU A 121 14.40 -4.00 -15.52
C LEU A 121 13.13 -3.24 -15.11
N ALA A 122 11.99 -3.93 -14.99
CA ALA A 122 10.73 -3.31 -14.60
C ALA A 122 10.80 -2.66 -13.20
N THR A 123 11.39 -3.35 -12.23
CA THR A 123 11.56 -2.83 -10.87
C THR A 123 12.57 -1.68 -10.82
N GLY A 124 13.66 -1.74 -11.60
CA GLY A 124 14.63 -0.67 -11.69
C GLY A 124 14.05 0.61 -12.30
N ILE A 125 13.22 0.48 -13.35
CA ILE A 125 12.50 1.61 -13.95
C ILE A 125 11.52 2.22 -12.94
N LEU A 126 10.74 1.39 -12.23
CA LEU A 126 9.80 1.88 -11.23
C LEU A 126 10.53 2.58 -10.07
N ALA A 127 11.59 1.97 -9.53
CA ALA A 127 12.36 2.51 -8.44
C ALA A 127 13.00 3.87 -8.79
N THR A 128 13.45 4.04 -10.03
CA THR A 128 14.10 5.27 -10.50
C THR A 128 13.13 6.35 -10.97
N THR A 129 11.83 6.07 -11.03
CA THR A 129 10.83 7.06 -11.39
C THR A 129 10.73 8.11 -10.30
N THR A 130 10.88 9.40 -10.67
CA THR A 130 10.90 10.53 -9.73
C THR A 130 9.72 10.53 -8.76
N ALA A 131 8.51 10.29 -9.26
CA ALA A 131 7.31 10.22 -8.44
C ALA A 131 7.40 9.12 -7.37
N PHE A 132 7.93 7.95 -7.71
CA PHE A 132 8.07 6.83 -6.78
C PHE A 132 9.11 7.14 -5.69
N ILE A 133 10.24 7.77 -6.05
CA ILE A 133 11.28 8.15 -5.08
C ILE A 133 10.73 9.14 -4.05
N VAL A 134 9.98 10.14 -4.51
CA VAL A 134 9.40 11.17 -3.63
C VAL A 134 8.37 10.56 -2.70
N ILE A 135 7.45 9.75 -3.24
CA ILE A 135 6.35 9.16 -2.48
C ILE A 135 6.85 8.06 -1.53
N ALA A 136 7.90 7.31 -1.89
CA ALA A 136 8.49 6.30 -1.03
C ALA A 136 9.00 6.95 0.26
N GLY A 137 8.46 6.58 1.42
CA GLY A 137 8.84 7.18 2.70
C GLY A 137 8.22 8.55 2.99
N ALA A 138 7.38 9.11 2.10
CA ALA A 138 6.59 10.29 2.47
C ALA A 138 5.45 9.87 3.43
N VAL A 139 5.21 10.65 4.48
CA VAL A 139 4.07 10.41 5.38
C VAL A 139 2.77 10.84 4.69
N MET A 140 2.24 9.97 3.83
CA MET A 140 1.07 10.22 3.00
C MET A 140 0.18 8.98 2.88
N THR A 141 -1.08 9.15 2.52
CA THR A 141 -2.00 8.01 2.32
C THR A 141 -1.81 7.29 0.99
N ASP A 142 -1.12 7.91 0.04
CA ASP A 142 -0.97 7.40 -1.33
C ASP A 142 -0.09 6.16 -1.44
N THR A 143 0.95 6.03 -0.60
CA THR A 143 1.84 4.86 -0.54
C THR A 143 1.05 3.59 -0.18
N ALA A 144 0.25 3.66 0.88
CA ALA A 144 -0.56 2.54 1.34
C ALA A 144 -1.67 2.17 0.34
N LEU A 145 -2.30 3.18 -0.29
CA LEU A 145 -3.25 2.94 -1.38
C LEU A 145 -2.57 2.22 -2.56
N THR A 146 -1.38 2.68 -2.96
CA THR A 146 -0.62 2.09 -4.06
C THR A 146 -0.28 0.64 -3.76
N LEU A 147 0.18 0.34 -2.54
CA LEU A 147 0.40 -1.04 -2.10
C LEU A 147 -0.87 -1.88 -2.19
N GLY A 148 -2.01 -1.39 -1.71
CA GLY A 148 -3.29 -2.10 -1.77
C GLY A 148 -3.71 -2.42 -3.21
N VAL A 149 -3.61 -1.44 -4.12
CA VAL A 149 -3.92 -1.62 -5.54
C VAL A 149 -2.94 -2.58 -6.21
N THR A 150 -1.63 -2.41 -6.00
CA THR A 150 -0.60 -3.29 -6.56
C THR A 150 -0.78 -4.73 -6.09
N LEU A 151 -0.98 -4.95 -4.78
CA LEU A 151 -1.21 -6.28 -4.21
C LEU A 151 -2.49 -6.91 -4.78
N SER A 152 -3.55 -6.12 -4.95
CA SER A 152 -4.78 -6.57 -5.59
C SER A 152 -4.51 -7.01 -7.03
N MET A 153 -3.90 -6.15 -7.86
CA MET A 153 -3.63 -6.47 -9.27
C MET A 153 -2.71 -7.69 -9.43
N VAL A 154 -1.63 -7.77 -8.66
CA VAL A 154 -0.69 -8.89 -8.67
C VAL A 154 -1.38 -10.17 -8.18
N GLY A 155 -2.14 -10.08 -7.09
CA GLY A 155 -2.91 -11.19 -6.53
C GLY A 155 -3.93 -11.75 -7.52
N PHE A 156 -4.69 -10.88 -8.16
CA PHE A 156 -5.64 -11.25 -9.20
C PHE A 156 -4.95 -11.97 -10.36
N TRP A 157 -3.91 -11.36 -10.94
CA TRP A 157 -3.21 -11.90 -12.11
C TRP A 157 -2.60 -13.27 -11.83
N LEU A 158 -1.97 -13.44 -10.67
CA LEU A 158 -1.33 -14.71 -10.31
C LEU A 158 -2.35 -15.77 -9.90
N SER A 159 -3.48 -15.40 -9.32
CA SER A 159 -4.62 -16.32 -9.13
C SER A 159 -5.17 -16.77 -10.48
N TRP A 160 -5.26 -15.85 -11.45
CA TRP A 160 -5.77 -16.13 -12.79
C TRP A 160 -4.88 -17.09 -13.58
N GLU A 161 -3.60 -16.77 -13.72
CA GLU A 161 -2.66 -17.56 -14.53
C GLU A 161 -2.28 -18.88 -13.87
N LYS A 162 -2.03 -18.87 -12.55
CA LYS A 162 -1.47 -20.02 -11.83
C LYS A 162 -2.47 -20.76 -10.95
N GLN A 163 -3.74 -20.34 -10.92
CA GLN A 163 -4.80 -20.93 -10.09
C GLN A 163 -4.41 -21.01 -8.60
N SER A 164 -3.61 -20.05 -8.14
CA SER A 164 -3.07 -20.06 -6.78
C SER A 164 -4.02 -19.38 -5.80
N ARG A 165 -4.65 -20.19 -4.93
CA ARG A 165 -5.55 -19.69 -3.88
C ARG A 165 -4.90 -18.67 -2.95
N PHE A 166 -3.60 -18.81 -2.67
CA PHE A 166 -2.86 -17.87 -1.83
C PHE A 166 -2.88 -16.45 -2.41
N TRP A 167 -2.58 -16.31 -3.71
CA TRP A 167 -2.66 -15.02 -4.40
C TRP A 167 -4.09 -14.50 -4.52
N GLY A 168 -5.07 -15.40 -4.65
CA GLY A 168 -6.48 -15.07 -4.54
C GLY A 168 -6.86 -14.46 -3.18
N TYR A 169 -6.30 -14.91 -2.06
CA TYR A 169 -6.50 -14.25 -0.76
C TYR A 169 -5.77 -12.91 -0.68
N LEU A 170 -4.55 -12.82 -1.21
CA LEU A 170 -3.80 -11.56 -1.25
C LEU A 170 -4.53 -10.47 -2.05
N PHE A 171 -5.32 -10.85 -3.07
CA PHE A 171 -6.21 -9.90 -3.75
C PHE A 171 -7.16 -9.20 -2.78
N PHE A 172 -7.85 -9.96 -1.93
CA PHE A 172 -8.77 -9.41 -0.92
C PHE A 172 -8.05 -8.65 0.20
N VAL A 173 -6.85 -9.08 0.59
CA VAL A 173 -6.00 -8.33 1.53
C VAL A 173 -5.60 -6.98 0.95
N GLY A 174 -5.21 -6.93 -0.34
CA GLY A 174 -4.91 -5.69 -1.04
C GLY A 174 -6.10 -4.72 -1.07
N LEU A 175 -7.30 -5.24 -1.36
CA LEU A 175 -8.53 -4.44 -1.29
C LEU A 175 -8.77 -3.88 0.11
N ALA A 176 -8.53 -4.67 1.16
CA ALA A 176 -8.70 -4.23 2.54
C ALA A 176 -7.68 -3.15 2.92
N ILE A 177 -6.40 -3.33 2.57
CA ILE A 177 -5.34 -2.34 2.79
C ILE A 177 -5.71 -1.01 2.13
N GLY A 178 -6.14 -1.05 0.87
CA GLY A 178 -6.55 0.16 0.16
C GLY A 178 -7.81 0.80 0.74
N MET A 179 -8.79 0.00 1.20
CA MET A 179 -9.97 0.48 1.92
C MET A 179 -9.58 1.22 3.20
N LEU A 180 -8.57 0.72 3.92
CA LEU A 180 -8.04 1.36 5.12
C LEU A 180 -7.12 2.56 4.83
N ALA A 181 -6.64 2.73 3.60
CA ALA A 181 -5.82 3.87 3.21
C ALA A 181 -6.68 5.07 2.77
N LYS A 182 -7.64 4.84 1.86
CA LYS A 182 -8.44 5.90 1.21
C LYS A 182 -9.90 5.50 0.96
N GLY A 183 -10.41 4.49 1.67
CA GLY A 183 -11.80 4.06 1.55
C GLY A 183 -12.12 3.38 0.21
N PRO A 184 -13.35 3.53 -0.31
CA PRO A 184 -13.85 2.75 -1.44
C PRO A 184 -13.14 3.04 -2.77
N LEU A 185 -12.30 4.07 -2.83
CA LEU A 185 -11.52 4.42 -4.02
C LEU A 185 -10.72 3.23 -4.57
N THR A 186 -10.19 2.38 -3.70
CA THR A 186 -9.45 1.17 -4.10
C THR A 186 -10.31 0.22 -4.94
N MET A 187 -11.57 0.03 -4.54
CA MET A 187 -12.51 -0.82 -5.27
C MET A 187 -12.84 -0.23 -6.64
N VAL A 188 -12.95 1.10 -6.73
CA VAL A 188 -13.19 1.79 -8.00
C VAL A 188 -12.00 1.59 -8.96
N LEU A 189 -10.77 1.83 -8.48
CA LEU A 189 -9.55 1.71 -9.30
C LEU A 189 -9.33 0.26 -9.78
N VAL A 190 -9.44 -0.70 -8.86
CA VAL A 190 -9.32 -2.13 -9.16
C VAL A 190 -10.46 -2.58 -10.06
N GLY A 191 -11.68 -2.18 -9.73
CA GLY A 191 -12.90 -2.54 -10.45
C GLY A 191 -12.86 -2.10 -11.90
N ILE A 192 -12.60 -0.81 -12.17
CA ILE A 192 -12.53 -0.27 -13.55
C ILE A 192 -11.44 -0.99 -14.35
N SER A 193 -10.25 -1.18 -13.76
CA SER A 193 -9.14 -1.85 -14.44
C SER A 193 -9.49 -3.28 -14.84
N LEU A 194 -10.13 -4.02 -13.93
CA LEU A 194 -10.52 -5.41 -14.19
C LEU A 194 -11.72 -5.50 -15.12
N THR A 195 -12.74 -4.66 -14.98
CA THR A 195 -13.95 -4.73 -15.82
C THR A 195 -13.64 -4.46 -17.28
N LEU A 196 -12.79 -3.47 -17.57
CA LEU A 196 -12.33 -3.18 -18.94
C LEU A 196 -11.62 -4.38 -19.58
N TRP A 197 -10.79 -5.08 -18.81
CA TRP A 197 -10.07 -6.26 -19.29
C TRP A 197 -10.95 -7.51 -19.38
N LEU A 198 -11.89 -7.69 -18.45
CA LEU A 198 -12.79 -8.83 -18.37
C LEU A 198 -13.93 -8.78 -19.39
N ALA A 199 -14.30 -7.57 -19.84
CA ALA A 199 -15.28 -7.37 -20.90
C ALA A 199 -14.79 -7.94 -22.24
N GLN A 200 -13.47 -8.02 -22.43
CA GLN A 200 -12.86 -8.67 -23.60
C GLN A 200 -12.99 -10.20 -23.47
N ASP A 201 -13.37 -10.86 -24.56
CA ASP A 201 -13.40 -12.32 -24.72
C ASP A 201 -14.25 -13.13 -23.71
N GLN A 202 -15.26 -12.50 -23.10
CA GLN A 202 -16.13 -13.14 -22.09
C GLN A 202 -15.35 -13.76 -20.91
N ARG A 203 -14.17 -13.22 -20.57
CA ARG A 203 -13.30 -13.72 -19.50
C ARG A 203 -14.02 -13.76 -18.15
N TRP A 204 -15.02 -12.90 -17.95
CA TRP A 204 -15.84 -12.86 -16.73
C TRP A 204 -16.41 -14.21 -16.27
N LYS A 205 -16.63 -15.17 -17.19
CA LYS A 205 -17.09 -16.55 -16.85
C LYS A 205 -16.14 -17.32 -15.94
N ARG A 206 -14.83 -17.03 -15.97
CA ARG A 206 -13.80 -17.72 -15.15
C ARG A 206 -13.54 -17.04 -13.80
N ILE A 207 -14.11 -15.86 -13.57
CA ILE A 207 -13.94 -15.12 -12.30
C ILE A 207 -14.41 -15.92 -11.06
N PRO A 208 -15.59 -16.58 -11.08
CA PRO A 208 -16.10 -17.26 -9.88
C PRO A 208 -15.20 -18.40 -9.42
N THR A 209 -14.47 -19.03 -10.34
CA THR A 209 -13.57 -20.15 -10.06
C THR A 209 -12.14 -19.71 -9.76
N CYS A 210 -11.73 -18.53 -10.25
CA CYS A 210 -10.38 -17.98 -10.06
C CYS A 210 -10.14 -17.46 -8.64
N LEU A 211 -11.13 -16.80 -8.03
CA LEU A 211 -10.98 -16.14 -6.74
C LEU A 211 -11.77 -16.85 -5.63
N PRO A 212 -11.25 -16.91 -4.40
CA PRO A 212 -11.97 -17.47 -3.27
C PRO A 212 -13.04 -16.50 -2.76
N TRP A 213 -14.08 -16.21 -3.55
CA TRP A 213 -15.06 -15.15 -3.29
C TRP A 213 -15.63 -15.14 -1.87
N VAL A 214 -16.13 -16.26 -1.38
CA VAL A 214 -16.77 -16.32 -0.05
C VAL A 214 -15.74 -16.07 1.05
N LYS A 215 -14.68 -16.89 1.12
CA LYS A 215 -13.66 -16.79 2.18
C LYS A 215 -12.84 -15.50 2.08
N GLY A 216 -12.57 -15.04 0.87
CA GLY A 216 -11.86 -13.81 0.58
C GLY A 216 -12.67 -12.57 0.94
N THR A 217 -13.96 -12.54 0.65
CA THR A 217 -14.84 -11.44 1.10
C THR A 217 -14.96 -11.41 2.62
N LEU A 218 -15.08 -12.58 3.26
CA LEU A 218 -15.05 -12.66 4.72
C LEU A 218 -13.72 -12.14 5.30
N LEU A 219 -12.59 -12.46 4.67
CA LEU A 219 -11.28 -11.94 5.08
C LEU A 219 -11.20 -10.42 4.90
N PHE A 220 -11.65 -9.90 3.75
CA PHE A 220 -11.71 -8.46 3.46
C PHE A 220 -12.56 -7.73 4.50
N LEU A 221 -13.75 -8.26 4.79
CA LEU A 221 -14.66 -7.70 5.79
C LEU A 221 -14.05 -7.81 7.19
N ALA A 222 -13.43 -8.93 7.55
CA ALA A 222 -12.78 -9.08 8.85
C ALA A 222 -11.69 -8.02 9.06
N ILE A 223 -10.81 -7.81 8.07
CA ILE A 223 -9.75 -6.79 8.16
C ILE A 223 -10.35 -5.38 8.19
N SER A 224 -11.31 -5.08 7.32
CA SER A 224 -11.91 -3.75 7.23
C SER A 224 -12.77 -3.41 8.45
N LEU A 225 -13.51 -4.39 8.98
CA LEU A 225 -14.39 -4.24 10.12
C LEU A 225 -13.65 -4.29 11.44
N LEU A 226 -12.54 -5.02 11.58
CA LEU A 226 -11.70 -4.97 12.78
C LEU A 226 -11.34 -3.51 13.14
N VAL A 227 -11.12 -2.70 12.12
CA VAL A 227 -10.84 -1.26 12.28
C VAL A 227 -12.10 -0.47 12.68
N CYS A 228 -13.26 -0.83 12.12
CA CYS A 228 -14.53 -0.19 12.46
C CYS A 228 -15.05 -0.58 13.85
N THR A 229 -14.90 -1.83 14.29
CA THR A 229 -15.43 -2.31 15.57
C THR A 229 -14.67 -1.75 16.76
N GLY A 230 -13.34 -1.59 16.64
CA GLY A 230 -12.55 -0.84 17.61
C GLY A 230 -13.04 0.61 17.78
N ARG A 231 -13.48 1.25 16.67
CA ARG A 231 -14.10 2.58 16.69
C ARG A 231 -15.47 2.60 17.35
N VAL A 232 -16.39 1.73 16.92
CA VAL A 232 -17.77 1.68 17.46
C VAL A 232 -17.78 1.43 18.97
N ALA A 233 -16.90 0.55 19.46
CA ALA A 233 -16.84 0.20 20.86
C ALA A 233 -16.44 1.37 21.78
N LYS A 234 -15.71 2.37 21.27
CA LYS A 234 -15.30 3.55 22.05
C LYS A 234 -16.13 4.81 21.79
N SER A 235 -16.66 5.01 20.58
CA SER A 235 -17.29 6.28 20.18
C SER A 235 -18.77 6.19 19.78
N GLY A 236 -19.39 5.01 19.85
CA GLY A 236 -20.82 4.82 19.56
C GLY A 236 -21.17 4.78 18.06
N LEU A 237 -22.37 4.26 17.75
CA LEU A 237 -22.86 4.03 16.37
C LEU A 237 -23.11 5.31 15.56
N SER A 238 -23.36 6.45 16.21
CA SER A 238 -23.65 7.74 15.57
C SER A 238 -22.46 8.32 14.80
N GLU A 239 -21.25 8.14 15.30
CA GLU A 239 -20.00 8.61 14.67
C GLU A 239 -19.70 7.87 13.36
N LEU A 240 -20.13 6.61 13.24
CA LEU A 240 -19.91 5.78 12.05
C LEU A 240 -20.75 6.26 10.84
N PHE A 241 -21.92 6.84 11.10
CA PHE A 241 -22.75 7.47 10.07
C PHE A 241 -22.18 8.81 9.61
N HIS A 242 -21.54 9.58 10.50
CA HIS A 242 -20.85 10.82 10.11
C HIS A 242 -19.64 10.56 9.22
N TYR A 243 -18.89 9.48 9.47
CA TYR A 243 -17.77 9.02 8.65
C TYR A 243 -18.16 8.71 7.18
N TRP A 244 -19.30 8.05 6.96
CA TRP A 244 -19.78 7.78 5.59
C TRP A 244 -20.45 8.97 4.91
N ARG A 245 -20.85 10.00 5.66
CA ARG A 245 -21.52 11.21 5.14
C ARG A 245 -20.53 12.30 4.72
N ALA A 246 -19.28 12.21 5.18
CA ALA A 246 -18.19 13.13 4.83
C ALA A 246 -17.41 12.71 3.56
N HIS A 247 -17.86 11.63 2.89
CA HIS A 247 -17.30 11.07 1.66
C HIS A 247 -18.42 10.87 0.64
#